data_AF-A0A8J8AAQ8-F1
#
_entry.id   AF-A0A8J8AAQ8-F1
#
_cell.length_a   1.000
_cell.length_b   1.000
_cell.length_c   1.000
_cell.angle_alpha   90.00
_cell.angle_beta   90.00
_cell.angle_gamma   90.00
#
_symmetry.space_group_name_H-M   'P 1'
#
loop_
_entity.id
_entity.type
_entity.pdbx_description
1 polymer ?
#
loop_
_entity_poly.entity_id
_entity_poly.type
_entity_poly.pdbx_seq_one_letter_code
_entity_poly.pdbx_strand_id
1 'polypeptide(L)'
;MELRALLSLLRPKFALPSLVPGLVAFTIARYHYGVFFTADFLIAMLVVFLVTSAGLVINEYHDYELDLLANRTELPLVSGKVSLRVAKLLGYGLLIPALALSALISIKAFAITLIASFLAIAYSAPPLRFKARPLVDSLTNGLTYGPVTMGLIFESLGLPVRWAVVYSLPFFVLLSAGHMILAIPTIEEDLALGARTSASWLGRERGIKVGMLLFVLSSLMVVVYCLLGYYPLPSVLSLPFMAYSVLQLWHWLDGAERQEVFRKMEAAFLMGALVFLLPFFL
;
A
#
# COMPACT_ATOMS: atom_id res chain seq x y z
N MET A 1 19.57 -19.08 -15.66
CA MET A 1 18.43 -18.68 -14.81
C MET A 1 17.29 -18.30 -15.72
N GLU A 2 16.11 -18.88 -15.52
CA GLU A 2 14.96 -18.67 -16.43
C GLU A 2 14.33 -17.28 -16.23
N LEU A 3 13.95 -16.61 -17.33
CA LEU A 3 13.28 -15.31 -17.30
C LEU A 3 12.00 -15.32 -16.44
N ARG A 4 11.27 -16.44 -16.45
CA ARG A 4 10.06 -16.62 -15.63
C ARG A 4 10.35 -16.54 -14.13
N ALA A 5 11.49 -17.06 -13.67
CA ALA A 5 11.88 -16.97 -12.27
C ALA A 5 12.20 -15.52 -11.88
N LEU A 6 12.90 -14.77 -12.73
CA LEU A 6 13.16 -13.34 -12.50
C LEU A 6 11.86 -12.52 -12.45
N LEU A 7 10.91 -12.76 -13.36
CA LEU A 7 9.63 -12.07 -13.36
C LEU A 7 8.77 -12.41 -12.14
N SER A 8 8.84 -13.66 -11.64
CA SER A 8 8.15 -14.03 -10.41
C SER A 8 8.69 -13.29 -9.18
N LEU A 9 9.98 -12.93 -9.18
CA LEU A 9 10.63 -12.20 -8.10
C LEU A 9 10.16 -10.74 -8.03
N LEU A 10 9.67 -10.15 -9.13
CA LEU A 10 9.03 -8.83 -9.12
C LEU A 10 7.67 -8.83 -8.40
N ARG A 11 7.16 -10.02 -8.04
CA ARG A 11 5.89 -10.18 -7.32
C ARG A 11 4.74 -9.43 -8.00
N PRO A 12 4.50 -9.59 -9.32
CA PRO A 12 3.54 -8.78 -10.07
C PRO A 12 2.11 -8.86 -9.51
N LYS A 13 1.74 -10.00 -8.91
CA LYS A 13 0.45 -10.16 -8.21
C LYS A 13 0.25 -9.16 -7.06
N PHE A 14 1.33 -8.70 -6.43
CA PHE A 14 1.32 -7.74 -5.33
C PHE A 14 1.74 -6.33 -5.79
N ALA A 15 2.65 -6.23 -6.77
CA ALA A 15 3.10 -4.96 -7.31
C ALA A 15 2.06 -4.27 -8.21
N LEU A 16 1.25 -5.00 -8.99
CA LEU A 16 0.22 -4.38 -9.83
C LEU A 16 -0.92 -3.72 -9.03
N PRO A 17 -1.48 -4.33 -7.97
CA PRO A 17 -2.45 -3.65 -7.10
C PRO A 17 -1.93 -2.34 -6.49
N SER A 18 -0.61 -2.20 -6.32
CA SER A 18 0.01 -0.99 -5.80
C SER A 18 -0.13 0.24 -6.71
N LEU A 19 -0.60 0.04 -7.95
CA LEU A 19 -0.93 1.11 -8.88
C LEU A 19 -2.31 1.74 -8.61
N VAL A 20 -3.19 1.05 -7.89
CA VAL A 20 -4.55 1.54 -7.60
C VAL A 20 -4.53 2.91 -6.89
N PRO A 21 -3.73 3.16 -5.85
CA PRO A 21 -3.63 4.48 -5.25
C PRO A 21 -3.18 5.57 -6.24
N GLY A 22 -2.32 5.23 -7.20
CA GLY A 22 -1.92 6.16 -8.26
C GLY A 22 -3.07 6.50 -9.23
N LEU A 23 -3.92 5.53 -9.54
CA LEU A 23 -5.14 5.75 -10.33
C LEU A 23 -6.17 6.58 -9.56
N VAL A 24 -6.34 6.32 -8.26
CA VAL A 24 -7.19 7.15 -7.38
C VAL A 24 -6.69 8.58 -7.38
N ALA A 25 -5.38 8.79 -7.24
CA ALA A 25 -4.75 10.11 -7.33
C ALA A 25 -5.07 10.82 -8.66
N PHE A 26 -4.96 10.10 -9.78
CA PHE A 26 -5.32 10.62 -11.10
C PHE A 26 -6.80 11.03 -11.18
N THR A 27 -7.73 10.21 -10.69
CA THR A 27 -9.17 10.56 -10.73
C THR A 27 -9.50 11.83 -9.94
N ILE A 28 -8.91 11.99 -8.75
CA ILE A 28 -9.07 13.20 -7.94
C ILE A 28 -8.45 14.41 -8.66
N ALA A 29 -7.25 14.25 -9.25
CA ALA A 29 -6.61 15.30 -10.03
C ALA A 29 -7.44 15.70 -11.26
N ARG A 30 -8.01 14.72 -11.97
CA ARG A 30 -8.87 14.93 -13.15
C ARG A 30 -10.11 15.74 -12.83
N TYR A 31 -10.74 15.44 -11.71
CA TYR A 31 -11.96 16.11 -11.25
C TYR A 31 -11.70 17.59 -10.93
N HIS A 32 -10.62 17.89 -10.20
CA HIS A 32 -10.32 19.28 -9.78
C HIS A 32 -9.63 20.13 -10.85
N TYR A 33 -8.79 19.52 -11.68
CA TYR A 33 -7.86 20.25 -12.54
C TYR A 33 -8.01 19.94 -14.03
N GLY A 34 -8.92 19.04 -14.42
CA GLY A 34 -9.16 18.74 -15.83
C GLY A 34 -7.98 18.09 -16.58
N VAL A 35 -7.02 17.51 -15.85
CA VAL A 35 -5.80 16.91 -16.42
C VAL A 35 -6.08 15.64 -17.22
N PHE A 36 -5.21 15.27 -18.16
CA PHE A 36 -5.35 14.04 -18.94
C PHE A 36 -4.16 13.12 -18.69
N PHE A 37 -4.22 11.89 -19.22
CA PHE A 37 -3.05 11.02 -19.23
C PHE A 37 -1.92 11.67 -20.02
N THR A 38 -0.76 11.82 -19.39
CA THR A 38 0.48 12.35 -19.99
C THR A 38 1.54 11.25 -20.01
N ALA A 39 2.60 11.45 -20.80
CA ALA A 39 3.78 10.58 -20.74
C ALA A 39 4.38 10.55 -19.33
N ASP A 40 4.49 11.71 -18.68
CA ASP A 40 5.02 11.84 -17.31
C ASP A 40 4.19 11.05 -16.29
N PHE A 41 2.86 11.06 -16.42
CA PHE A 41 1.98 10.23 -15.59
C PHE A 41 2.26 8.73 -15.79
N LEU A 42 2.40 8.27 -17.04
CA LEU A 42 2.70 6.86 -17.32
C LEU A 42 4.08 6.46 -16.78
N ILE A 43 5.06 7.37 -16.87
CA ILE A 43 6.39 7.20 -16.27
C ILE A 43 6.25 7.13 -14.74
N ALA A 44 5.48 8.00 -14.11
CA ALA A 44 5.24 7.98 -12.66
C ALA A 44 4.59 6.66 -12.20
N MET A 45 3.62 6.14 -12.94
CA MET A 45 3.01 4.83 -12.65
C MET A 45 4.02 3.68 -12.77
N LEU A 46 4.91 3.72 -13.77
CA LEU A 46 6.02 2.77 -13.88
C LEU A 46 6.99 2.91 -12.70
N VAL A 47 7.30 4.13 -12.26
CA VAL A 47 8.13 4.39 -11.08
C VAL A 47 7.51 3.78 -9.82
N VAL A 48 6.19 3.95 -9.60
CA VAL A 48 5.47 3.31 -8.49
C VAL A 48 5.63 1.79 -8.55
N PHE A 49 5.39 1.18 -9.72
CA PHE A 49 5.56 -0.26 -9.89
C PHE A 49 6.99 -0.74 -9.58
N LEU A 50 8.00 -0.02 -10.07
CA LEU A 50 9.41 -0.37 -9.86
C LEU A 50 9.80 -0.26 -8.38
N VAL A 51 9.40 0.80 -7.67
CA VAL A 51 9.70 0.98 -6.24
C VAL A 51 8.98 -0.06 -5.40
N THR A 52 7.70 -0.35 -5.68
CA THR A 52 6.98 -1.42 -4.99
C THR A 52 7.64 -2.78 -5.22
N SER A 53 7.97 -3.10 -6.47
CA SER A 53 8.66 -4.35 -6.80
C SER A 53 10.00 -4.45 -6.09
N ALA A 54 10.79 -3.38 -6.08
CA ALA A 54 12.04 -3.29 -5.32
C ALA A 54 11.82 -3.58 -3.83
N GLY A 55 10.84 -2.93 -3.20
CA GLY A 55 10.48 -3.14 -1.79
C GLY A 55 10.11 -4.58 -1.48
N LEU A 56 9.32 -5.23 -2.34
CA LEU A 56 8.92 -6.63 -2.19
C LEU A 56 10.11 -7.60 -2.33
N VAL A 57 11.00 -7.35 -3.31
CA VAL A 57 12.21 -8.16 -3.50
C VAL A 57 13.18 -8.01 -2.33
N ILE A 58 13.38 -6.76 -1.86
CA ILE A 58 14.22 -6.45 -0.70
C ILE A 58 13.62 -7.08 0.56
N ASN A 59 12.30 -7.09 0.71
CA ASN A 59 11.61 -7.75 1.80
C ASN A 59 11.91 -9.26 1.83
N GLU A 60 11.71 -9.96 0.72
CA GLU A 60 12.00 -11.40 0.60
C GLU A 60 13.49 -11.71 0.81
N TYR A 61 14.39 -10.84 0.34
CA TYR A 61 15.83 -10.99 0.57
C TYR A 61 16.20 -10.92 2.07
N HIS A 62 15.66 -9.95 2.81
CA HIS A 62 15.96 -9.77 4.24
C HIS A 62 15.18 -10.71 5.16
N ASP A 63 14.17 -11.42 4.64
CA ASP A 63 13.43 -12.45 5.37
C ASP A 63 13.81 -13.87 4.96
N TYR A 64 14.74 -14.06 4.03
CA TYR A 64 15.09 -15.36 3.49
C TYR A 64 15.30 -16.46 4.55
N GLU A 65 16.10 -16.19 5.60
CA GLU A 65 16.37 -17.19 6.64
C GLU A 65 15.10 -17.56 7.41
N LEU A 66 14.23 -16.58 7.68
CA LEU A 66 12.96 -16.78 8.37
C LEU A 66 11.96 -17.52 7.49
N ASP A 67 11.87 -17.15 6.22
CA ASP A 67 10.99 -17.77 5.23
C ASP A 67 11.43 -19.21 4.91
N LEU A 68 12.74 -19.49 4.96
CA LEU A 68 13.30 -20.83 4.85
C LEU A 68 12.90 -21.71 6.05
N LEU A 69 13.00 -21.18 7.28
CA LEU A 69 12.56 -21.88 8.49
C LEU A 69 11.05 -22.14 8.49
N ALA A 70 10.26 -21.21 7.94
CA ALA A 70 8.81 -21.36 7.77
C ALA A 70 8.41 -22.24 6.56
N ASN A 71 9.38 -22.82 5.84
CA ASN A 71 9.15 -23.67 4.67
C ASN A 71 8.26 -23.04 3.58
N ARG A 72 8.42 -21.73 3.33
CA ARG A 72 7.65 -20.96 2.35
C ARG A 72 8.12 -21.22 0.90
N THR A 73 7.96 -22.45 0.44
CA THR A 73 8.44 -22.94 -0.87
C THR A 73 7.74 -22.28 -2.08
N GLU A 74 6.66 -21.53 -1.86
CA GLU A 74 6.04 -20.68 -2.87
C GLU A 74 6.93 -19.48 -3.27
N LEU A 75 7.89 -19.10 -2.43
CA LEU A 75 8.79 -17.98 -2.65
C LEU A 75 9.95 -18.36 -3.60
N PRO A 76 10.27 -17.54 -4.62
CA PRO A 76 11.37 -17.81 -5.55
C PRO A 76 12.73 -18.03 -4.89
N LEU A 77 13.02 -17.34 -3.78
CA LEU A 77 14.29 -17.50 -3.05
C LEU A 77 14.34 -18.82 -2.28
N VAL A 78 13.27 -19.16 -1.55
CA VAL A 78 13.21 -20.39 -0.73
C VAL A 78 13.18 -21.64 -1.60
N SER A 79 12.48 -21.60 -2.74
CA SER A 79 12.46 -22.70 -3.72
C SER A 79 13.76 -22.90 -4.50
N GLY A 80 14.77 -22.05 -4.29
CA GLY A 80 16.05 -22.13 -4.99
C GLY A 80 16.01 -21.71 -6.46
N LYS A 81 14.87 -21.21 -6.96
CA LYS A 81 14.71 -20.75 -8.35
C LYS A 81 15.53 -19.50 -8.65
N VAL A 82 15.79 -18.68 -7.62
CA VAL A 82 16.62 -17.47 -7.71
C VAL A 82 17.60 -17.43 -6.54
N SER A 83 18.86 -17.10 -6.81
CA SER A 83 19.87 -16.99 -5.76
C SER A 83 19.75 -15.70 -4.96
N LEU A 84 20.18 -15.72 -3.70
CA LEU A 84 20.22 -14.53 -2.83
C LEU A 84 20.97 -13.35 -3.45
N ARG A 85 22.09 -13.62 -4.14
CA ARG A 85 22.87 -12.57 -4.82
C ARG A 85 22.04 -11.90 -5.91
N VAL A 86 21.32 -12.68 -6.72
CA VAL A 86 20.45 -12.13 -7.77
C VAL A 86 19.31 -11.32 -7.14
N ALA A 87 18.69 -11.83 -6.08
CA ALA A 87 17.60 -11.14 -5.40
C ALA A 87 18.04 -9.77 -4.86
N LYS A 88 19.20 -9.73 -4.19
CA LYS A 88 19.79 -8.48 -3.70
C LYS A 88 20.06 -7.50 -4.86
N LEU A 89 20.74 -7.95 -5.91
CA LEU A 89 21.07 -7.10 -7.05
C LEU A 89 19.82 -6.57 -7.76
N LEU A 90 18.80 -7.42 -7.92
CA LEU A 90 17.54 -7.01 -8.54
C LEU A 90 16.79 -6.02 -7.64
N GLY A 91 16.57 -6.34 -6.37
CA GLY A 91 15.78 -5.52 -5.45
C GLY A 91 16.34 -4.10 -5.31
N TYR A 92 17.63 -3.97 -5.00
CA TYR A 92 18.26 -2.65 -4.94
C TYR A 92 18.48 -2.03 -6.32
N GLY A 93 18.74 -2.85 -7.35
CA GLY A 93 18.96 -2.39 -8.71
C GLY A 93 17.73 -1.77 -9.37
N LEU A 94 16.52 -2.23 -9.04
CA LEU A 94 15.25 -1.68 -9.55
C LEU A 94 15.00 -0.22 -9.11
N LEU A 95 15.63 0.23 -8.03
CA LEU A 95 15.54 1.62 -7.57
C LEU A 95 16.30 2.60 -8.50
N ILE A 96 17.33 2.13 -9.20
CA ILE A 96 18.12 2.94 -10.13
C ILE A 96 17.27 3.43 -11.31
N PRO A 97 16.60 2.58 -12.10
CA PRO A 97 15.72 3.04 -13.17
C PRO A 97 14.53 3.82 -12.62
N ALA A 98 13.99 3.48 -11.43
CA ALA A 98 12.92 4.27 -10.82
C ALA A 98 13.35 5.72 -10.56
N LEU A 99 14.53 5.92 -9.96
CA LEU A 99 15.10 7.24 -9.73
C LEU A 99 15.42 7.97 -11.04
N ALA A 100 16.06 7.29 -12.00
CA ALA A 100 16.38 7.88 -13.30
C ALA A 100 15.12 8.35 -14.06
N LEU A 101 14.07 7.51 -14.10
CA LEU A 101 12.79 7.83 -14.74
C LEU A 101 12.10 9.00 -14.04
N SER A 102 12.07 9.03 -12.70
CA SER A 102 11.49 10.14 -11.95
C SER A 102 12.23 11.47 -12.17
N ALA A 103 13.55 11.44 -12.41
CA ALA A 103 14.33 12.63 -12.73
C ALA A 103 14.00 13.20 -14.12
N LEU A 104 13.47 12.38 -15.04
CA LEU A 104 12.96 12.86 -16.34
C LEU A 104 11.68 13.69 -16.19
N ILE A 105 10.90 13.45 -15.14
CA ILE A 105 9.68 14.21 -14.83
C ILE A 105 10.08 15.56 -14.22
N SER A 106 10.73 15.54 -13.04
CA SER A 106 11.19 16.75 -12.37
C SER A 106 12.14 16.43 -11.21
N ILE A 107 12.87 17.45 -10.71
CA ILE A 107 13.69 17.31 -9.49
C ILE A 107 12.84 16.98 -8.24
N LYS A 108 11.58 17.43 -8.20
CA LYS A 108 10.67 17.11 -7.09
C LYS A 108 10.17 15.68 -7.20
N ALA A 109 9.84 15.19 -8.39
CA ALA A 109 9.50 13.80 -8.61
C ALA A 109 10.65 12.88 -8.17
N PHE A 110 11.90 13.22 -8.54
CA PHE A 110 13.10 12.53 -8.04
C PHE A 110 13.18 12.52 -6.51
N ALA A 111 12.96 13.66 -5.84
CA ALA A 111 12.98 13.73 -4.39
C ALA A 111 11.87 12.87 -3.73
N ILE A 112 10.67 12.86 -4.29
CA ILE A 112 9.56 12.01 -3.83
C ILE A 112 9.90 10.53 -4.02
N THR A 113 10.46 10.16 -5.17
CA THR A 113 10.91 8.78 -5.45
C THR A 113 12.07 8.36 -4.55
N LEU A 114 12.95 9.28 -4.16
CA LEU A 114 14.00 9.03 -3.17
C LEU A 114 13.40 8.72 -1.79
N ILE A 115 12.37 9.45 -1.37
CA ILE A 115 11.61 9.15 -0.14
C ILE A 115 10.95 7.78 -0.25
N ALA A 116 10.27 7.48 -1.36
CA ALA A 116 9.64 6.19 -1.59
C ALA A 116 10.64 5.03 -1.54
N SER A 117 11.81 5.22 -2.16
CA SER A 117 12.93 4.26 -2.16
C SER A 117 13.49 4.05 -0.76
N PHE A 118 13.65 5.13 0.02
CA PHE A 118 14.05 5.07 1.42
C PHE A 118 13.04 4.27 2.24
N LEU A 119 11.73 4.55 2.12
CA LEU A 119 10.69 3.80 2.84
C LEU A 119 10.72 2.31 2.47
N ALA A 120 10.84 1.97 1.18
CA ALA A 120 10.93 0.59 0.72
C ALA A 120 12.13 -0.17 1.33
N ILE A 121 13.30 0.48 1.39
CA ILE A 121 14.50 -0.09 2.03
C ILE A 121 14.32 -0.18 3.55
N ALA A 122 13.99 0.94 4.19
CA ALA A 122 13.87 1.07 5.65
C ALA A 122 12.79 0.16 6.23
N TYR A 123 11.78 -0.20 5.43
CA TYR A 123 10.75 -1.15 5.82
C TYR A 123 11.31 -2.53 6.18
N SER A 124 12.28 -3.02 5.41
CA SER A 124 12.75 -4.40 5.51
C SER A 124 14.21 -4.55 5.96
N ALA A 125 15.08 -3.62 5.57
CA ALA A 125 16.52 -3.73 5.80
C ALA A 125 16.92 -3.26 7.21
N PRO A 126 17.89 -3.91 7.86
CA PRO A 126 18.50 -3.42 9.09
C PRO A 126 19.29 -2.12 8.84
N PRO A 127 19.45 -1.25 9.87
CA PRO A 127 18.98 -1.40 11.25
C PRO A 127 17.54 -0.94 11.48
N LEU A 128 16.89 -0.34 10.47
CA LEU A 128 15.57 0.27 10.63
C LEU A 128 14.46 -0.79 10.73
N ARG A 129 14.33 -1.64 9.71
CA ARG A 129 13.35 -2.75 9.66
C ARG A 129 11.97 -2.34 10.19
N PHE A 130 11.37 -1.29 9.63
CA PHE A 130 10.12 -0.70 10.15
C PHE A 130 8.96 -1.69 10.24
N LYS A 131 8.92 -2.72 9.39
CA LYS A 131 7.93 -3.79 9.46
C LYS A 131 7.90 -4.52 10.81
N ALA A 132 9.00 -4.50 11.56
CA ALA A 132 9.13 -5.13 12.87
C ALA A 132 9.01 -4.13 14.03
N ARG A 133 8.45 -2.94 13.79
CA ARG A 133 8.26 -1.89 14.79
C ARG A 133 6.77 -1.51 14.89
N PRO A 134 6.17 -1.52 16.11
CA PRO A 134 4.78 -1.15 16.29
C PRO A 134 4.51 0.28 15.81
N LEU A 135 3.34 0.51 15.26
CA LEU A 135 2.87 1.72 14.57
C LEU A 135 3.62 2.01 13.27
N VAL A 136 4.95 1.94 13.27
CA VAL A 136 5.79 2.33 12.14
C VAL A 136 5.55 1.42 10.93
N ASP A 137 5.32 0.12 11.13
CA ASP A 137 4.95 -0.83 10.08
C ASP A 137 3.73 -0.36 9.28
N SER A 138 2.64 -0.05 9.96
CA SER A 138 1.35 0.30 9.38
C SER A 138 1.31 1.74 8.87
N LEU A 139 1.95 2.66 9.58
CA LEU A 139 2.08 4.06 9.14
C LEU A 139 2.97 4.16 7.90
N THR A 140 4.03 3.35 7.77
CA THR A 140 4.88 3.35 6.56
C THR A 140 4.09 2.95 5.32
N ASN A 141 3.20 1.95 5.44
CA ASN A 141 2.34 1.53 4.32
C ASN A 141 1.34 2.63 3.95
N GLY A 142 0.68 3.24 4.94
CA GLY A 142 -0.21 4.37 4.71
C GLY A 142 0.51 5.56 4.07
N LEU A 143 1.71 5.91 4.54
CA LEU A 143 2.52 7.00 4.00
C LEU A 143 2.91 6.74 2.53
N THR A 144 3.34 5.50 2.25
CA THR A 144 3.80 5.08 0.92
C THR A 144 2.67 5.23 -0.09
N TYR A 145 1.52 4.60 0.19
CA TYR A 145 0.41 4.54 -0.78
C TYR A 145 -0.56 5.72 -0.70
N GLY A 146 -0.53 6.51 0.37
CA GLY A 146 -1.27 7.77 0.47
C GLY A 146 -0.44 8.93 -0.10
N PRO A 147 0.17 9.77 0.74
CA PRO A 147 0.77 11.04 0.32
C PRO A 147 1.98 10.88 -0.62
N VAL A 148 2.79 9.82 -0.49
CA VAL A 148 3.98 9.65 -1.34
C VAL A 148 3.58 9.29 -2.77
N THR A 149 2.78 8.24 -2.96
CA THR A 149 2.25 7.88 -4.29
C THR A 149 1.43 9.00 -4.89
N MET A 150 0.48 9.58 -4.14
CA MET A 150 -0.35 10.68 -4.66
C MET A 150 0.48 11.92 -5.00
N GLY A 151 1.51 12.22 -4.21
CA GLY A 151 2.44 13.33 -4.46
C GLY A 151 3.20 13.15 -5.76
N LEU A 152 3.71 11.94 -6.03
CA LEU A 152 4.38 11.63 -7.30
C LEU A 152 3.44 11.78 -8.49
N ILE A 153 2.19 11.31 -8.36
CA ILE A 153 1.18 11.46 -9.43
C ILE A 153 0.83 12.92 -9.66
N PHE A 154 0.60 13.71 -8.61
CA PHE A 154 0.30 15.14 -8.75
C PHE A 154 1.46 15.89 -9.41
N GLU A 155 2.70 15.65 -8.98
CA GLU A 155 3.88 16.25 -9.59
C GLU A 155 4.01 15.88 -11.07
N SER A 156 3.75 14.62 -11.43
CA SER A 156 3.79 14.15 -12.84
C SER A 156 2.71 14.77 -13.73
N LEU A 157 1.68 15.36 -13.14
CA LEU A 157 0.59 16.06 -13.83
C LEU A 157 0.79 17.59 -13.78
N GLY A 158 1.92 18.07 -13.26
CA GLY A 158 2.22 19.50 -13.11
C GLY A 158 1.41 20.18 -12.00
N LEU A 159 0.84 19.41 -11.06
CA LEU A 159 -0.03 19.91 -10.01
C LEU A 159 0.71 20.15 -8.68
N PRO A 160 0.24 21.06 -7.81
CA PRO A 160 0.89 21.32 -6.53
C PRO A 160 0.82 20.11 -5.57
N VAL A 161 1.98 19.52 -5.25
CA VAL A 161 2.11 18.35 -4.35
C VAL A 161 1.48 18.55 -2.96
N ARG A 162 1.39 19.79 -2.47
CA ARG A 162 0.70 20.09 -1.20
C ARG A 162 -0.75 19.59 -1.17
N TRP A 163 -1.43 19.61 -2.30
CA TRP A 163 -2.81 19.11 -2.41
C TRP A 163 -2.88 17.59 -2.37
N ALA A 164 -1.84 16.88 -2.83
CA ALA A 164 -1.76 15.44 -2.68
C ALA A 164 -1.73 15.02 -1.20
N VAL A 165 -1.05 15.78 -0.33
CA VAL A 165 -1.07 15.51 1.11
C VAL A 165 -2.48 15.64 1.66
N VAL A 166 -3.20 16.71 1.30
CA VAL A 166 -4.58 16.93 1.74
C VAL A 166 -5.49 15.81 1.23
N TYR A 167 -5.52 15.56 -0.08
CA TYR A 167 -6.41 14.57 -0.70
C TYR A 167 -6.09 13.12 -0.32
N SER A 168 -4.91 12.83 0.21
CA SER A 168 -4.53 11.47 0.62
C SER A 168 -4.81 11.15 2.07
N LEU A 169 -5.15 12.11 2.95
CA LEU A 169 -5.30 11.83 4.38
C LEU A 169 -6.32 10.72 4.71
N PRO A 170 -7.52 10.64 4.08
CA PRO A 170 -8.42 9.52 4.31
C PRO A 170 -7.80 8.18 3.91
N PHE A 171 -7.10 8.13 2.77
CA PHE A 171 -6.42 6.93 2.27
C PHE A 171 -5.22 6.53 3.15
N PHE A 172 -4.47 7.50 3.68
CA PHE A 172 -3.41 7.25 4.65
C PHE A 172 -3.94 6.48 5.85
N VAL A 173 -5.03 6.96 6.46
CA VAL A 173 -5.68 6.29 7.62
C VAL A 173 -6.21 4.92 7.22
N LEU A 174 -6.92 4.83 6.08
CA LEU A 174 -7.51 3.59 5.58
C LEU A 174 -6.46 2.50 5.34
N LEU A 175 -5.39 2.84 4.62
CA LEU A 175 -4.36 1.89 4.21
C LEU A 175 -3.45 1.49 5.37
N SER A 176 -3.20 2.39 6.33
CA SER A 176 -2.56 2.02 7.60
C SER A 176 -3.40 1.03 8.40
N ALA A 177 -4.71 1.27 8.53
CA ALA A 177 -5.61 0.36 9.23
C ALA A 177 -5.74 -1.00 8.53
N GLY A 178 -5.87 -0.98 7.19
CA GLY A 178 -5.94 -2.19 6.37
C GLY A 178 -4.68 -3.05 6.50
N HIS A 179 -3.50 -2.42 6.42
CA HIS A 179 -2.23 -3.12 6.64
C HIS A 179 -2.18 -3.78 8.03
N MET A 180 -2.57 -3.07 9.09
CA MET A 180 -2.60 -3.62 10.44
C MET A 180 -3.56 -4.81 10.56
N ILE A 181 -4.78 -4.70 10.01
CA ILE A 181 -5.78 -5.78 10.05
C ILE A 181 -5.27 -7.03 9.31
N LEU A 182 -4.61 -6.85 8.17
CA LEU A 182 -4.01 -7.95 7.39
C LEU A 182 -2.90 -8.68 8.16
N ALA A 183 -2.23 -8.00 9.10
CA ALA A 183 -1.17 -8.58 9.94
C ALA A 183 -1.69 -9.27 11.22
N ILE A 184 -2.97 -9.10 11.59
CA ILE A 184 -3.54 -9.75 12.79
C ILE A 184 -3.43 -11.29 12.75
N PRO A 185 -3.69 -11.95 11.61
CA PRO A 185 -3.60 -13.41 11.56
C PRO A 185 -2.16 -13.95 11.62
N THR A 186 -1.15 -13.11 11.42
CA THR A 186 0.26 -13.51 11.45
C THR A 186 0.94 -13.20 12.78
N ILE A 187 0.20 -12.73 13.81
CA ILE A 187 0.78 -12.31 15.10
C ILE A 187 1.69 -13.37 15.71
N GLU A 188 1.26 -14.63 15.75
CA GLU A 188 2.03 -15.73 16.36
C GLU A 188 3.32 -16.01 15.56
N GLU A 189 3.21 -16.06 14.24
CA GLU A 189 4.35 -16.22 13.33
C GLU A 189 5.33 -15.04 13.48
N ASP A 190 4.84 -13.80 13.45
CA ASP A 190 5.64 -12.58 13.56
C ASP A 190 6.41 -12.56 14.89
N LEU A 191 5.75 -12.91 16.00
CA LEU A 191 6.39 -12.96 17.32
C LEU A 191 7.44 -14.07 17.42
N ALA A 192 7.17 -15.25 16.86
CA ALA A 192 8.13 -16.36 16.81
C ALA A 192 9.41 -15.97 16.04
N LEU A 193 9.27 -15.10 15.04
CA LEU A 193 10.37 -14.56 14.25
C LEU A 193 10.98 -13.27 14.84
N GLY A 194 10.58 -12.88 16.05
CA GLY A 194 11.10 -11.71 16.77
C GLY A 194 10.62 -10.36 16.22
N ALA A 195 9.63 -10.35 15.31
CA ALA A 195 9.03 -9.14 14.77
C ALA A 195 7.90 -8.63 15.67
N ARG A 196 7.95 -7.35 16.06
CA ARG A 196 6.88 -6.67 16.80
C ARG A 196 6.13 -5.71 15.89
N THR A 197 5.08 -6.20 15.24
CA THR A 197 4.20 -5.41 14.36
C THR A 197 3.19 -4.60 15.19
N SER A 198 2.46 -3.69 14.56
CA SER A 198 1.31 -3.03 15.20
C SER A 198 0.29 -4.04 15.70
N ALA A 199 0.03 -5.07 14.88
CA ALA A 199 -0.91 -6.13 15.20
C ALA A 199 -0.45 -6.95 16.41
N SER A 200 0.82 -7.35 16.48
CA SER A 200 1.32 -8.14 17.61
C SER A 200 1.48 -7.32 18.89
N TRP A 201 1.73 -6.01 18.78
CA TRP A 201 1.74 -5.11 19.94
C TRP A 201 0.35 -4.89 20.55
N LEU A 202 -0.68 -4.70 19.72
CA LEU A 202 -2.06 -4.56 20.19
C LEU A 202 -2.68 -5.90 20.61
N GLY A 203 -2.26 -6.99 19.97
CA GLY A 203 -2.94 -8.28 20.03
C GLY A 203 -4.22 -8.30 19.17
N ARG A 204 -4.81 -9.49 19.01
CA ARG A 204 -5.95 -9.71 18.11
C ARG A 204 -7.14 -8.79 18.39
N GLU A 205 -7.67 -8.82 19.62
CA GLU A 205 -8.93 -8.12 19.94
C GLU A 205 -8.80 -6.59 19.82
N ARG A 206 -7.76 -6.02 20.43
CA ARG A 206 -7.49 -4.58 20.34
C ARG A 206 -7.11 -4.17 18.93
N GLY A 207 -6.34 -4.99 18.21
CA GLY A 207 -5.99 -4.76 16.82
C GLY A 207 -7.22 -4.63 15.92
N ILE A 208 -8.20 -5.52 16.08
CA ILE A 208 -9.47 -5.44 15.33
C ILE A 208 -10.23 -4.18 15.72
N LYS A 209 -10.40 -3.89 17.02
CA LYS A 209 -11.13 -2.69 17.50
C LYS A 209 -10.50 -1.39 17.02
N VAL A 210 -9.17 -1.27 17.05
CA VAL A 210 -8.45 -0.10 16.52
C VAL A 210 -8.61 -0.02 15.00
N GLY A 211 -8.53 -1.14 14.29
CA GLY A 211 -8.78 -1.18 12.85
C GLY A 211 -10.19 -0.69 12.47
N MET A 212 -11.22 -1.15 13.20
CA MET A 212 -12.60 -0.67 13.05
C MET A 212 -12.71 0.84 13.30
N LEU A 213 -12.10 1.34 14.37
CA LEU A 213 -12.10 2.77 14.69
C LEU A 213 -11.46 3.60 13.56
N LEU A 214 -10.33 3.14 13.01
CA LEU A 214 -9.64 3.85 11.93
C LEU A 214 -10.42 3.78 10.61
N PHE A 215 -11.13 2.69 10.31
CA PHE A 215 -12.06 2.63 9.18
C PHE A 215 -13.23 3.61 9.32
N VAL A 216 -13.80 3.72 10.52
CA VAL A 216 -14.84 4.73 10.81
C VAL A 216 -14.26 6.14 10.67
N LEU A 217 -13.08 6.40 11.22
CA LEU A 217 -12.41 7.69 11.10
C LEU A 217 -12.16 8.07 9.64
N SER A 218 -11.60 7.17 8.83
CA SER A 218 -11.41 7.39 7.39
C SER A 218 -12.74 7.69 6.69
N SER A 219 -13.82 6.99 7.05
CA SER A 219 -15.15 7.19 6.47
C SER A 219 -15.72 8.56 6.84
N LEU A 220 -15.54 9.01 8.08
CA LEU A 220 -15.91 10.36 8.52
C LEU A 220 -15.09 11.42 7.78
N MET A 221 -13.80 11.18 7.55
CA MET A 221 -12.97 12.10 6.75
C MET A 221 -13.49 12.19 5.32
N VAL A 222 -13.95 11.11 4.69
CA VAL A 222 -14.60 11.16 3.37
C VAL A 222 -15.84 12.06 3.40
N VAL A 223 -16.70 11.94 4.42
CA VAL A 223 -17.87 12.83 4.58
C VAL A 223 -17.43 14.29 4.68
N VAL A 224 -16.47 14.60 5.55
CA VAL A 224 -15.94 15.96 5.72
C VAL A 224 -15.37 16.48 4.40
N TYR A 225 -14.63 15.64 3.66
CA TYR A 225 -14.03 16.03 2.38
C TYR A 225 -15.08 16.28 1.30
N CYS A 226 -16.17 15.51 1.27
CA CYS A 226 -17.32 15.79 0.40
C CYS A 226 -17.97 17.13 0.75
N LEU A 227 -18.16 17.43 2.04
CA LEU A 227 -18.76 18.69 2.51
C LEU A 227 -17.85 19.90 2.23
N LEU A 228 -16.54 19.73 2.30
CA LEU A 228 -15.55 20.75 1.96
C LEU A 228 -15.32 20.90 0.44
N GLY A 229 -15.97 20.07 -0.38
CA GLY A 229 -15.82 20.08 -1.83
C GLY A 229 -14.52 19.48 -2.34
N TYR A 230 -13.74 18.80 -1.48
CA TYR A 230 -12.53 18.08 -1.89
C TYR A 230 -12.84 16.78 -2.63
N TYR A 231 -13.96 16.15 -2.35
CA TYR A 231 -14.48 15.02 -3.12
C TYR A 231 -15.92 15.33 -3.60
N PRO A 232 -16.37 14.74 -4.71
CA PRO A 232 -17.77 14.86 -5.13
C PRO A 232 -18.71 14.34 -4.05
N LEU A 233 -19.83 15.02 -3.81
CA LEU A 233 -20.81 14.61 -2.79
C LEU A 233 -21.28 13.15 -2.96
N PRO A 234 -21.55 12.62 -4.17
CA PRO A 234 -21.99 11.24 -4.31
C PRO A 234 -20.96 10.18 -3.86
N SER A 235 -19.70 10.54 -3.60
CA SER A 235 -18.70 9.60 -3.06
C SER A 235 -19.07 9.08 -1.65
N VAL A 236 -19.97 9.76 -0.93
CA VAL A 236 -20.55 9.25 0.34
C VAL A 236 -21.36 7.97 0.17
N LEU A 237 -21.75 7.60 -1.05
CA LEU A 237 -22.42 6.34 -1.33
C LEU A 237 -21.51 5.12 -1.10
N SER A 238 -20.20 5.32 -0.90
CA SER A 238 -19.26 4.27 -0.50
C SER A 238 -19.38 3.86 0.98
N LEU A 239 -19.98 4.70 1.83
CA LEU A 239 -20.04 4.49 3.29
C LEU A 239 -20.76 3.20 3.71
N PRO A 240 -21.87 2.75 3.08
CA PRO A 240 -22.49 1.47 3.42
C PRO A 240 -21.55 0.27 3.27
N PHE A 241 -20.64 0.30 2.28
CA PHE A 241 -19.65 -0.76 2.07
C PHE A 241 -18.56 -0.75 3.15
N MET A 242 -18.15 0.45 3.58
CA MET A 242 -17.24 0.62 4.72
C MET A 242 -17.90 0.15 6.03
N ALA A 243 -19.16 0.52 6.27
CA ALA A 243 -19.92 0.07 7.43
C ALA A 243 -20.09 -1.45 7.44
N TYR A 244 -20.35 -2.06 6.28
CA TYR A 244 -20.41 -3.52 6.16
C TYR A 244 -19.06 -4.18 6.46
N SER A 245 -17.94 -3.58 6.03
CA SER A 245 -16.60 -4.09 6.36
C SER A 245 -16.31 -4.03 7.87
N VAL A 246 -16.72 -2.94 8.53
CA VAL A 246 -16.66 -2.81 10.00
C VAL A 246 -17.54 -3.87 10.68
N LEU A 247 -18.74 -4.14 10.17
CA LEU A 247 -19.61 -5.20 10.66
C LEU A 247 -18.96 -6.60 10.51
N GLN A 248 -18.24 -6.87 9.42
CA GLN A 248 -17.52 -8.14 9.27
C GLN A 248 -16.38 -8.29 10.28
N LEU A 249 -15.68 -7.20 10.61
CA LEU A 249 -14.68 -7.21 11.69
C LEU A 249 -15.31 -7.47 13.06
N TRP A 250 -16.50 -6.95 13.30
CA TRP A 250 -17.27 -7.28 14.50
C TRP A 250 -17.65 -8.77 14.54
N HIS A 251 -18.17 -9.33 13.44
CA HIS A 251 -18.44 -10.78 13.36
C HIS A 251 -17.18 -11.61 13.58
N TRP A 252 -16.01 -11.14 13.13
CA TRP A 252 -14.75 -11.83 13.40
C TRP A 252 -14.37 -11.82 14.87
N LEU A 253 -14.65 -10.72 15.60
CA LEU A 253 -14.52 -10.68 17.06
C LEU A 253 -15.45 -11.70 17.72
N ASP A 254 -16.68 -11.83 17.22
CA ASP A 254 -17.71 -12.75 17.72
C ASP A 254 -17.52 -14.22 17.27
N GLY A 255 -16.38 -14.54 16.63
CA GLY A 255 -15.99 -15.91 16.32
C GLY A 255 -16.33 -16.39 14.91
N ALA A 256 -16.77 -15.51 14.01
CA ALA A 256 -16.96 -15.86 12.60
C ALA A 256 -15.64 -16.28 11.93
N GLU A 257 -15.74 -17.14 10.92
CA GLU A 257 -14.58 -17.66 10.21
C GLU A 257 -13.82 -16.54 9.47
N ARG A 258 -12.51 -16.46 9.69
CA ARG A 258 -11.63 -15.46 9.07
C ARG A 258 -11.78 -15.42 7.56
N GLN A 259 -11.76 -16.58 6.90
CA GLN A 259 -11.77 -16.64 5.44
C GLN A 259 -13.06 -16.05 4.87
N GLU A 260 -14.20 -16.32 5.51
CA GLU A 260 -15.49 -15.75 5.13
C GLU A 260 -15.52 -14.23 5.35
N VAL A 261 -15.07 -13.77 6.52
CA VAL A 261 -14.98 -12.34 6.88
C VAL A 261 -14.15 -11.57 5.84
N PHE A 262 -12.94 -12.05 5.55
CA PHE A 262 -12.02 -11.35 4.65
C PHE A 262 -12.53 -11.34 3.20
N ARG A 263 -13.17 -12.43 2.74
CA ARG A 263 -13.82 -12.47 1.42
C ARG A 263 -14.95 -11.46 1.30
N LYS A 264 -15.78 -11.34 2.35
CA LYS A 264 -16.87 -10.35 2.40
C LYS A 264 -16.33 -8.91 2.44
N MET A 265 -15.27 -8.67 3.20
CA MET A 265 -14.59 -7.37 3.25
C MET A 265 -13.96 -7.02 1.90
N GLU A 266 -13.28 -7.95 1.23
CA GLU A 266 -12.68 -7.72 -0.08
C GLU A 266 -13.73 -7.29 -1.11
N ALA A 267 -14.86 -8.02 -1.19
CA ALA A 267 -15.97 -7.64 -2.06
C ALA A 267 -16.53 -6.25 -1.72
N ALA A 268 -16.66 -5.93 -0.43
CA ALA A 268 -17.14 -4.62 0.01
C ALA A 268 -16.15 -3.50 -0.32
N PHE A 269 -14.84 -3.72 -0.15
CA PHE A 269 -13.81 -2.75 -0.54
C PHE A 269 -13.80 -2.49 -2.04
N LEU A 270 -13.92 -3.54 -2.86
CA LEU A 270 -13.97 -3.40 -4.32
C LEU A 270 -15.20 -2.58 -4.75
N MET A 271 -16.39 -2.95 -4.26
CA MET A 271 -17.61 -2.22 -4.58
C MET A 271 -17.59 -0.79 -4.03
N GLY A 272 -17.12 -0.61 -2.79
CA GLY A 272 -16.98 0.69 -2.16
C GLY A 272 -16.02 1.60 -2.90
N ALA A 273 -14.88 1.08 -3.40
CA ALA A 273 -13.94 1.82 -4.22
C ALA A 273 -14.56 2.23 -5.57
N LEU A 274 -15.29 1.34 -6.24
CA LEU A 274 -15.99 1.67 -7.49
C LEU A 274 -17.03 2.78 -7.27
N VAL A 275 -17.85 2.66 -6.23
CA VAL A 275 -18.87 3.66 -5.88
C VAL A 275 -18.24 4.98 -5.42
N PHE A 276 -17.11 4.94 -4.73
CA PHE A 276 -16.37 6.13 -4.34
C PHE A 276 -15.83 6.90 -5.56
N LEU A 277 -15.30 6.17 -6.55
CA LEU A 277 -14.62 6.74 -7.72
C LEU A 277 -15.55 7.16 -8.85
N LEU A 278 -16.69 6.49 -9.04
CA LEU A 278 -17.64 6.80 -10.13
C LEU A 278 -18.00 8.30 -10.24
N PRO A 279 -18.26 9.02 -9.14
CA PRO A 279 -18.63 10.44 -9.19
C PRO A 279 -17.53 11.38 -9.68
N PHE A 280 -16.27 10.94 -9.72
CA PHE A 280 -15.15 11.75 -10.23
C PHE A 280 -15.13 11.82 -11.78
N PHE A 281 -15.98 11.04 -12.46
CA PHE A 281 -16.11 11.01 -13.91
C PHE A 281 -17.39 11.68 -14.43
N LEU A 282 -18.26 12.14 -13.53
CA LEU A 282 -19.52 12.84 -13.84
C LEU A 282 -19.31 14.36 -13.79
#